data_AF-A0A327N569-F1
#
_entry.id   AF-A0A327N569-F1
#
_cell.length_a   1.000
_cell.length_b   1.000
_cell.length_c   1.000
_cell.angle_alpha   90.00
_cell.angle_beta   90.00
_cell.angle_gamma   90.00
#
_symmetry.space_group_name_H-M   'P 1'
#
loop_
_entity.id
_entity.type
_entity.pdbx_description
1 polymer ?
#
loop_
_entity_poly.entity_id
_entity_poly.type
_entity_poly.pdbx_seq_one_letter_code
_entity_poly.pdbx_strand_id
1 'polypeptide(L)' 'MKKLTNSKAAATAAEIERSIQALNKMAERLWGDGREAEAKALLDALDALNRALDRIRIGESRRILH' A
#
# COMPACT_ATOMS: atom_id res chain seq x y z
N MET A 1 -3.06 -18.13 21.28
CA MET A 1 -2.06 -17.35 20.50
C MET A 1 -2.57 -16.89 19.12
N LYS A 2 -3.85 -16.52 18.93
CA LYS A 2 -4.42 -16.18 17.61
C LYS A 2 -4.66 -14.66 17.39
N LYS A 3 -4.61 -13.85 18.46
CA LYS A 3 -4.82 -12.39 18.42
C LYS A 3 -3.59 -11.59 17.95
N LEU A 4 -2.36 -12.00 18.28
CA LEU A 4 -1.15 -11.24 17.94
C LEU A 4 -0.91 -11.08 16.44
N THR A 5 -1.30 -12.06 15.62
CA THR A 5 -1.08 -12.00 14.17
C THR A 5 -1.99 -10.98 13.50
N ASN A 6 -3.20 -10.73 14.05
CA ASN A 6 -4.16 -9.78 13.50
C ASN A 6 -3.70 -8.34 13.73
N SER A 7 -3.19 -8.05 14.93
CA SER A 7 -2.68 -6.72 15.26
C SER A 7 -1.45 -6.37 14.42
N LYS A 8 -0.59 -7.36 14.11
CA LYS A 8 0.56 -7.16 13.21
C LYS A 8 0.11 -6.93 11.76
N ALA A 9 -0.82 -7.71 11.23
CA ALA A 9 -1.32 -7.53 9.87
C ALA A 9 -2.02 -6.16 9.68
N ALA A 10 -2.84 -5.74 10.65
CA ALA A 10 -3.47 -4.42 10.64
C ALA A 10 -2.46 -3.28 10.76
N ALA A 11 -1.42 -3.43 11.58
CA ALA A 11 -0.32 -2.47 11.65
C ALA A 11 0.43 -2.36 10.31
N THR A 12 0.76 -3.50 9.69
CA THR A 12 1.41 -3.55 8.38
C THR A 12 0.53 -2.95 7.28
N ALA A 13 -0.78 -3.18 7.29
CA ALA A 13 -1.71 -2.56 6.36
C ALA A 13 -1.71 -1.02 6.49
N ALA A 14 -1.80 -0.51 7.73
CA ALA A 14 -1.76 0.93 7.99
C ALA A 14 -0.43 1.58 7.57
N GLU A 15 0.70 0.88 7.76
CA GLU A 15 2.02 1.35 7.30
C GLU A 15 2.14 1.39 5.77
N ILE A 16 1.57 0.39 5.08
CA ILE A 16 1.51 0.36 3.62
C ILE A 16 0.60 1.48 3.10
N GLU A 17 -0.57 1.71 3.70
CA GLU A 17 -1.48 2.80 3.33
C GLU A 17 -0.86 4.18 3.50
N ARG A 18 -0.04 4.38 4.55
CA ARG A 18 0.72 5.62 4.74
C ARG A 18 1.79 5.80 3.66
N SER A 19 2.49 4.72 3.32
CA SER A 19 3.50 4.73 2.25
C SER A 19 2.88 5.07 0.89
N ILE A 20 1.72 4.47 0.56
CA ILE A 20 0.97 4.76 -0.67
C ILE A 20 0.60 6.24 -0.76
N GLN A 21 0.07 6.84 0.31
CA GLN A 21 -0.29 8.27 0.31
C GLN A 21 0.93 9.18 0.11
N ALA A 22 2.06 8.85 0.71
CA ALA A 22 3.29 9.62 0.54
C ALA A 22 3.80 9.56 -0.91
N LEU A 23 3.82 8.37 -1.50
CA LEU A 23 4.28 8.15 -2.87
C LEU A 23 3.35 8.79 -3.91
N ASN A 24 2.02 8.78 -3.69
CA ASN A 24 1.08 9.50 -4.55
C ASN A 24 1.37 11.00 -4.60
N LYS A 25 1.57 11.63 -3.43
CA LYS A 25 1.89 13.06 -3.37
C LYS A 25 3.20 13.40 -4.09
N MET A 26 4.19 12.51 -4.01
CA MET A 26 5.46 12.67 -4.75
C MET A 26 5.25 12.51 -6.25
N ALA A 27 4.45 11.54 -6.69
CA ALA A 27 4.12 11.34 -8.10
C ALA A 27 3.40 12.56 -8.68
N GLU A 28 2.40 13.10 -7.97
CA GLU A 28 1.68 14.32 -8.36
C GLU A 28 2.62 15.52 -8.51
N ARG A 29 3.54 15.70 -7.57
CA ARG A 29 4.56 16.76 -7.63
C ARG A 29 5.47 16.61 -8.84
N LEU A 30 5.99 15.41 -9.08
CA LEU A 30 6.88 15.13 -10.21
C LEU A 30 6.18 15.30 -11.55
N TRP A 31 4.87 15.02 -11.62
CA TRP A 31 4.04 15.31 -12.78
C TRP A 31 4.02 16.81 -13.10
N GLY A 32 3.85 17.65 -12.06
CA GLY A 32 3.90 19.11 -12.19
C GLY A 32 5.28 19.66 -12.55
N ASP A 33 6.36 19.00 -12.11
CA ASP A 33 7.75 19.34 -12.44
C ASP A 33 8.19 18.82 -13.84
N GLY A 34 7.31 18.16 -14.61
CA GLY A 34 7.63 17.60 -15.93
C GLY A 34 8.56 16.37 -15.87
N ARG A 35 8.73 15.75 -14.70
CA ARG A 35 9.57 14.57 -14.47
C ARG A 35 8.75 13.28 -14.64
N GLU A 36 8.15 13.14 -15.82
CA GLU A 36 7.19 12.08 -16.13
C GLU A 36 7.78 10.67 -15.95
N ALA A 37 9.06 10.47 -16.27
CA ALA A 37 9.73 9.17 -16.10
C ALA A 37 9.80 8.72 -14.64
N GLU A 38 10.09 9.65 -13.72
CA GLU A 38 10.15 9.35 -12.29
C GLU A 38 8.77 9.24 -11.68
N ALA A 39 7.82 10.07 -12.13
CA ALA A 39 6.43 9.95 -11.73
C ALA A 39 5.86 8.57 -12.13
N LYS A 40 6.22 8.06 -13.32
CA LYS A 40 5.83 6.73 -13.78
C LYS A 40 6.46 5.61 -12.95
N ALA A 41 7.73 5.74 -12.58
CA ALA A 41 8.38 4.78 -11.66
C ALA A 41 7.70 4.75 -10.28
N LEU A 42 7.26 5.91 -9.78
CA LEU A 42 6.48 6.00 -8.55
C LEU A 42 5.10 5.35 -8.67
N LEU A 43 4.40 5.54 -9.78
CA LEU A 43 3.11 4.87 -10.02
C LEU A 43 3.25 3.35 -10.11
N ASP A 44 4.33 2.82 -10.68
CA ASP A 44 4.61 1.38 -10.71
C ASP A 44 4.82 0.83 -9.29
N ALA A 45 5.61 1.53 -8.47
CA ALA A 45 5.81 1.17 -7.07
C ALA A 45 4.49 1.24 -6.26
N LEU A 46 3.63 2.22 -6.55
CA LEU A 46 2.29 2.36 -5.96
C LEU A 46 1.37 1.19 -6.34
N ASP A 47 1.38 0.75 -7.59
CA ASP A 47 0.60 -0.42 -8.03
C ASP A 47 1.05 -1.69 -7.28
N ALA A 48 2.36 -1.90 -7.16
CA ALA A 48 2.92 -3.03 -6.42
C ALA A 48 2.50 -3.02 -4.93
N LEU A 49 2.51 -1.85 -4.29
CA LEU A 49 2.07 -1.70 -2.89
C LEU A 49 0.56 -1.93 -2.73
N ASN A 50 -0.26 -1.43 -3.66
CA ASN A 50 -1.71 -1.68 -3.64
C ASN A 50 -2.02 -3.17 -3.77
N ARG A 51 -1.32 -3.91 -4.65
CA ARG A 51 -1.46 -5.37 -4.75
C ARG A 51 -1.03 -6.09 -3.48
N ALA A 52 0.03 -5.63 -2.82
CA ALA A 52 0.47 -6.21 -1.55
C ALA A 52 -0.57 -5.98 -0.44
N LEU A 53 -1.14 -4.78 -0.37
CA LEU A 53 -2.18 -4.43 0.59
C LEU A 53 -3.47 -5.23 0.38
N ASP A 54 -3.90 -5.38 -0.88
CA ASP A 54 -5.07 -6.17 -1.24
C ASP A 54 -4.93 -7.64 -0.81
N ARG A 55 -3.74 -8.24 -1.02
CA ARG A 55 -3.44 -9.60 -0.54
C ARG A 55 -3.56 -9.74 0.98
N ILE A 56 -3.09 -8.75 1.74
CA ILE A 56 -3.20 -8.73 3.21
C ILE A 56 -4.67 -8.63 3.61
N ARG A 57 -5.43 -7.73 2.98
CA ARG A 57 -6.87 -7.52 3.24
C ARG A 57 -7.70 -8.76 2.91
N ILE A 58 -7.49 -9.41 1.77
CA ILE A 58 -8.20 -10.65 1.39
C ILE A 58 -7.88 -11.79 2.35
N GLY A 59 -6.60 -11.95 2.73
CA GLY A 59 -6.18 -12.94 3.72
C GLY A 59 -6.85 -12.74 5.07
N GLU A 60 -7.06 -11.48 5.47
CA GLU A 60 -7.80 -11.14 6.69
C GLU A 60 -9.32 -11.41 6.55
N SER A 61 -9.96 -10.99 5.45
CA SER A 61 -11.39 -11.24 5.18
C SER A 61 -11.75 -12.73 5.20
N ARG A 62 -10.89 -13.59 4.62
CA ARG A 62 -11.08 -15.06 4.67
C ARG A 62 -11.00 -15.63 6.07
N ARG A 63 -10.27 -14.98 6.98
CA ARG A 63 -10.11 -15.43 8.37
C ARG A 63 -11.29 -15.06 9.27
N ILE A 64 -12.06 -14.04 8.89
CA ILE A 64 -13.25 -13.58 9.63
C ILE A 64 -14.49 -14.42 9.27
N LEU A 65 -14.53 -15.01 8.07
CA LEU A 65 -15.64 -15.84 7.58
C LEU A 65 -15.65 -17.30 8.11
N HIS A 66 -14.73 -17.68 9.01
CA HIS A 66 -14.59 -19.04 9.55
C HIS A 66 -14.75 -19.12 11.07
#